data_AF-A0A1E7NJD8-F1
#
_entry.id   AF-A0A1E7NJD8-F1
#
_cell.length_a   1.000
_cell.length_b   1.000
_cell.length_c   1.000
_cell.angle_alpha   90.00
_cell.angle_beta   90.00
_cell.angle_gamma   90.00
#
_symmetry.space_group_name_H-M   'P 1'
#
loop_
_entity.id
_entity.type
_entity.pdbx_description
1 polymer ?
#
loop_
_entity_poly.entity_id
_entity_poly.type
_entity_poly.pdbx_seq_one_letter_code
_entity_poly.pdbx_strand_id
1 'polypeptide(L)' 'MNFKKFKYYYEKAERFFHPLVGLSSYDKYLEHMKQKHPGKIPKTRGEFFKECLDKKYNSGGLNKC' A
#
# COMPACT_ATOMS: atom_id res chain seq x y z
N MET A 1 -27.55 0.99 2.17
CA MET A 1 -26.28 1.75 2.09
C MET A 1 -25.35 1.01 1.14
N ASN A 2 -25.05 1.57 -0.04
CA ASN A 2 -24.53 0.81 -1.19
C ASN A 2 -22.99 0.72 -1.15
N PHE A 3 -22.45 -0.22 -0.38
CA PHE A 3 -21.01 -0.44 -0.15
C PHE A 3 -20.17 -0.55 -1.43
N LYS A 4 -20.76 -1.04 -2.53
CA LYS A 4 -20.09 -1.14 -3.84
C LYS A 4 -19.67 0.22 -4.41
N LYS A 5 -20.52 1.25 -4.26
CA LYS A 5 -20.18 2.61 -4.70
C LYS A 5 -19.03 3.17 -3.87
N PHE A 6 -19.08 2.99 -2.56
CA PHE A 6 -18.03 3.48 -1.66
C PHE A 6 -16.66 2.89 -2.01
N LYS A 7 -16.61 1.57 -2.24
CA LYS A 7 -15.38 0.89 -2.69
C LYS A 7 -14.87 1.46 -4.01
N TYR A 8 -15.76 1.65 -4.99
CA TYR A 8 -15.40 2.18 -6.31
C TYR A 8 -14.79 3.59 -6.24
N TYR A 9 -15.41 4.51 -5.49
CA TYR A 9 -14.87 5.86 -5.31
C TYR A 9 -13.54 5.86 -4.54
N TYR A 10 -13.40 4.97 -3.55
CA TYR A 10 -12.17 4.83 -2.77
C TYR A 10 -11.01 4.30 -3.61
N GLU A 11 -11.22 3.27 -4.44
CA GLU A 11 -10.18 2.75 -5.35
C GLU A 11 -9.71 3.81 -6.35
N LYS A 12 -10.64 4.63 -6.87
CA LYS A 12 -10.28 5.76 -7.74
C LYS A 12 -9.46 6.83 -7.02
N ALA A 13 -9.83 7.18 -5.79
CA ALA A 13 -9.08 8.13 -4.98
C ALA A 13 -7.67 7.61 -4.68
N GLU A 14 -7.54 6.35 -4.27
CA GLU A 14 -6.23 5.73 -3.97
C GLU A 14 -5.26 5.83 -5.13
N ARG A 15 -5.72 5.61 -6.37
CA ARG A 15 -4.90 5.71 -7.59
C ARG A 15 -4.42 7.13 -7.87
N PHE A 16 -5.18 8.14 -7.47
CA PHE A 16 -4.83 9.55 -7.65
C PHE A 16 -3.86 10.05 -6.58
N PHE A 17 -4.07 9.69 -5.31
CA PHE A 17 -3.22 10.12 -4.21
C PHE A 17 -1.88 9.38 -4.19
N HIS A 18 -1.85 8.11 -4.61
CA HIS A 18 -0.66 7.25 -4.60
C HIS A 18 0.62 7.87 -5.15
N PRO A 19 0.63 8.40 -6.39
CA PRO A 19 1.80 9.05 -6.95
C PRO A 19 2.18 10.32 -6.18
N LEU A 20 1.20 11.07 -5.67
CA LEU A 20 1.42 12.33 -4.94
C LEU A 20 2.12 12.08 -3.59
N VAL A 21 1.75 11.02 -2.89
CA VAL A 21 2.41 10.61 -1.64
C VAL A 21 3.52 9.59 -1.86
N GLY A 22 3.80 9.17 -3.09
CA GLY A 22 4.83 8.18 -3.42
C GLY A 22 4.66 6.82 -2.71
N LEU A 23 3.42 6.47 -2.34
CA LEU A 23 3.12 5.16 -1.74
C LEU A 23 2.96 4.10 -2.84
N SER A 24 2.88 2.81 -2.51
CA SER A 24 2.56 1.71 -3.47
C SER A 24 1.14 1.14 -3.26
N SER A 25 0.32 0.94 -4.31
CA SER A 25 -1.12 0.69 -4.12
C SER A 25 -1.35 -0.69 -3.49
N TYR A 26 -2.31 -0.80 -2.55
CA TYR A 26 -2.55 -2.08 -1.85
C TYR A 26 -2.98 -3.20 -2.80
N ASP A 27 -3.74 -2.88 -3.85
CA ASP A 27 -4.16 -3.86 -4.86
C ASP A 27 -2.94 -4.45 -5.61
N LYS A 28 -2.01 -3.59 -6.05
CA LYS A 28 -0.74 -4.01 -6.65
C LYS A 28 0.11 -4.85 -5.69
N TYR A 29 0.08 -4.55 -4.39
CA TYR A 29 0.75 -5.36 -3.38
C TYR A 29 0.16 -6.78 -3.31
N LEU A 30 -1.17 -6.92 -3.36
CA LEU A 30 -1.82 -8.23 -3.39
C LEU A 30 -1.49 -9.01 -4.66
N GLU A 31 -1.51 -8.35 -5.83
CA GLU A 31 -1.08 -8.97 -7.09
C GLU A 31 0.38 -9.46 -7.00
N HIS A 32 1.27 -8.62 -6.47
CA HIS A 32 2.67 -8.98 -6.26
C HIS A 32 2.83 -10.16 -5.31
N MET A 33 2.12 -10.17 -4.17
CA MET A 33 2.13 -11.26 -3.20
C MET A 33 1.63 -12.56 -3.85
N LYS A 34 0.57 -12.49 -4.66
CA LYS A 34 0.04 -13.67 -5.37
C LYS A 34 1.02 -14.21 -6.41
N GLN A 35 1.71 -13.35 -7.13
CA GLN A 35 2.65 -13.74 -8.19
C GLN A 35 4.01 -14.20 -7.66
N LYS A 36 4.58 -13.50 -6.67
CA LYS A 36 5.94 -13.76 -6.16
C LYS A 36 5.98 -14.55 -4.86
N HIS A 37 4.92 -14.55 -4.08
CA HIS A 37 4.87 -15.18 -2.75
C HIS A 37 3.55 -15.94 -2.52
N PRO A 38 3.19 -16.92 -3.36
CA PRO A 38 1.90 -17.62 -3.29
C PRO A 38 1.67 -18.40 -1.99
N GLY A 39 2.72 -18.63 -1.18
CA GLY A 39 2.62 -19.30 0.12
C GLY A 39 2.68 -18.37 1.34
N LYS A 40 2.81 -17.04 1.16
CA LYS A 40 2.81 -16.09 2.27
C LYS A 40 1.47 -15.39 2.38
N ILE A 41 1.00 -15.24 3.61
CA ILE A 41 -0.21 -14.45 3.90
C ILE A 41 0.15 -12.97 3.68
N PRO A 42 -0.55 -12.26 2.78
CA PRO A 42 -0.34 -10.82 2.60
C PRO A 42 -0.72 -10.06 3.87
N LYS A 43 0.05 -9.01 4.15
CA LYS A 43 -0.23 -8.08 5.25
C LYS A 43 -1.60 -7.45 5.05
N THR A 44 -2.22 -7.08 6.16
CA THR A 44 -3.44 -6.27 6.09
C THR A 44 -3.12 -4.91 5.47
N ARG A 45 -4.14 -4.27 4.91
CA ARG A 45 -4.03 -2.94 4.31
C ARG A 45 -3.34 -1.93 5.25
N GLY A 46 -3.77 -1.89 6.52
CA GLY A 46 -3.20 -0.99 7.52
C GLY A 46 -1.72 -1.23 7.78
N GLU A 47 -1.30 -2.50 7.90
CA GLU A 47 0.10 -2.85 8.12
C GLU A 47 0.98 -2.54 6.91
N PHE A 48 0.48 -2.81 5.71
CA PHE A 48 1.18 -2.46 4.48
C PHE A 48 1.40 -0.93 4.38
N PHE A 49 0.37 -0.13 4.67
CA PHE A 49 0.50 1.33 4.67
C PHE A 49 1.44 1.83 5.76
N LYS A 50 1.34 1.28 6.97
CA LYS A 50 2.23 1.61 8.08
C LYS A 50 3.68 1.32 7.72
N GLU A 51 3.97 0.17 7.11
CA GLU A 51 5.32 -0.16 6.66
C GLU A 51 5.81 0.75 5.52
N CYS A 52 4.96 1.11 4.56
CA CYS A 52 5.37 2.06 3.51
C CYS A 52 5.66 3.45 4.09
N LEU A 53 4.87 3.91 5.06
CA LEU A 53 5.11 5.19 5.76
C LEU A 53 6.36 5.12 6.62
N ASP A 54 6.54 4.05 7.38
CA ASP A 54 7.74 3.80 8.17
C ASP A 54 8.98 3.77 7.28
N LYS A 55 8.93 3.06 6.15
CA LYS A 55 10.02 3.08 5.16
C LYS A 55 10.26 4.44 4.53
N LYS A 56 9.26 5.32 4.46
CA LYS A 56 9.43 6.64 3.85
C LYS A 56 9.97 7.67 4.84
N TYR A 57 9.49 7.64 6.08
CA TYR A 57 9.75 8.67 7.09
C TYR A 57 10.72 8.20 8.19
N ASN A 58 10.79 6.90 8.49
CA ASN A 58 11.66 6.31 9.50
C ASN A 58 12.86 5.53 8.91
N SER A 59 12.95 5.33 7.58
CA SER A 59 14.21 4.87 6.94
C SER A 59 15.33 5.92 6.96
N GLY A 60 15.11 7.06 7.62
CA GLY A 60 16.16 8.00 8.01
C GLY A 60 17.07 7.46 9.14
N GLY A 61 17.29 6.15 9.18
CA GLY A 61 18.42 5.58 9.90
C GLY A 61 19.68 6.19 9.30
N LEU A 62 20.36 7.02 10.11
CA LEU A 62 21.70 7.53 9.86
C LEU A 62 22.60 6.42 9.29
N ASN A 63 22.72 6.34 7.97
CA ASN A 63 23.95 5.90 7.34
C ASN A 63 24.50 7.14 6.66
N LYS A 64 24.98 8.07 7.51
CA LYS A 64 25.96 9.06 7.09
C LYS A 64 27.22 8.27 6.76
N CYS A 65 27.58 8.21 5.49
CA CYS A 65 28.95 7.95 5.07
C CYS A 65 29.74 9.25 5.19
#